data_AF-A0A9E1T3X8-F1
#
_entry.id   AF-A0A9E1T3X8-F1
#
_cell.length_a   1.000
_cell.length_b   1.000
_cell.length_c   1.000
_cell.angle_alpha   90.00
_cell.angle_beta   90.00
_cell.angle_gamma   90.00
#
_symmetry.space_group_name_H-M   'P 1'
#
loop_
_entity.id
_entity.type
_entity.pdbx_description
1 polymer ?
#
loop_
_entity_poly.entity_id
_entity_poly.type
_entity_poly.pdbx_seq_one_letter_code
_entity_poly.pdbx_strand_id
1 'polypeptide(L)'
;MNTTEWDVLVVDLDGTLLCKQGEVSEQNLHALDSVRELGIEVIVATGRSFRECKHIVERMGHYGVCITASGSQLTTHEGQGITRSVVGSSVVEQVTNTVNAKGHRALLLKDDSACGMPYVLVGDSPLHDASTWWFESLHIPYLEVPLIEDDPYPEHTLR
;
A
#
# COMPACT_ATOMS: atom_id res chain seq x y z
N MET A 1 -21.76 11.16 -29.38
CA MET A 1 -20.94 10.45 -28.39
C MET A 1 -19.81 11.40 -28.05
N ASN A 2 -19.71 11.87 -26.81
CA ASN A 2 -18.52 12.61 -26.38
C ASN A 2 -17.38 11.60 -26.37
N THR A 3 -16.52 11.66 -27.38
CA THR A 3 -15.27 10.90 -27.39
C THR A 3 -14.27 11.75 -26.62
N THR A 4 -14.10 11.47 -25.33
CA THR A 4 -12.95 11.98 -24.60
C THR A 4 -11.69 11.41 -25.24
N GLU A 5 -10.62 12.21 -25.30
CA GLU A 5 -9.32 11.77 -25.85
C GLU A 5 -8.65 10.69 -24.97
N TRP A 6 -9.10 10.59 -23.73
CA TRP A 6 -8.57 9.70 -22.70
C TRP A 6 -9.70 8.92 -22.05
N ASP A 7 -9.42 7.66 -21.72
CA ASP A 7 -10.35 6.77 -21.01
C ASP A 7 -10.00 6.63 -19.51
N VAL A 8 -8.76 6.92 -19.12
CA VAL A 8 -8.24 6.69 -17.76
C VAL A 8 -7.33 7.83 -17.31
N LEU A 9 -7.49 8.26 -16.05
CA LEU A 9 -6.57 9.09 -15.29
C LEU A 9 -5.95 8.26 -14.16
N VAL A 10 -4.64 8.04 -14.21
CA VAL A 10 -3.89 7.41 -13.11
C VAL A 10 -3.24 8.50 -12.26
N VAL A 11 -3.48 8.48 -10.95
CA VAL A 11 -3.00 9.52 -10.03
C VAL A 11 -2.24 8.92 -8.85
N ASP A 12 -1.06 9.50 -8.58
CA ASP A 12 -0.27 9.20 -7.39
C ASP A 12 -0.81 9.93 -6.15
N LEU A 13 -0.49 9.42 -4.96
CA LEU A 13 -0.92 9.99 -3.68
C LEU A 13 0.12 10.99 -3.14
N ASP A 14 1.19 10.48 -2.55
CA ASP A 14 2.16 11.26 -1.78
C ASP A 14 2.98 12.19 -2.66
N GLY A 15 2.84 13.51 -2.45
CA GLY A 15 3.54 14.51 -3.26
C GLY A 15 2.83 14.84 -4.58
N THR A 16 1.68 14.23 -4.85
CA THR A 16 0.85 14.47 -6.03
C THR A 16 -0.56 14.90 -5.63
N LEU A 17 -1.42 13.96 -5.21
CA LEU A 17 -2.80 14.25 -4.82
C LEU A 17 -2.92 14.80 -3.39
N LEU A 18 -2.05 14.32 -2.49
CA LEU A 18 -2.07 14.70 -1.08
C LEU A 18 -1.31 16.01 -0.84
N CYS A 19 -1.88 16.87 0.00
CA CYS A 19 -1.17 18.03 0.52
C CYS A 19 -0.13 17.62 1.58
N LYS A 20 0.61 18.60 2.13
CA LYS A 20 1.63 18.35 3.17
C LYS A 20 1.07 17.76 4.47
N GLN A 21 -0.24 17.87 4.69
CA GLN A 21 -0.95 17.28 5.82
C GLN A 21 -1.38 15.82 5.56
N GLY A 22 -1.12 15.28 4.37
CA GLY A 22 -1.55 13.93 3.98
C GLY A 22 -3.01 13.83 3.58
N GLU A 23 -3.66 14.97 3.29
CA GLU A 23 -5.09 15.05 2.98
C GLU A 23 -5.34 15.39 1.50
N VAL A 24 -6.49 14.97 0.98
CA VAL A 24 -7.00 15.41 -0.32
C VAL A 24 -7.79 16.70 -0.13
N SER A 25 -7.40 17.77 -0.83
CA SER A 25 -8.11 19.05 -0.75
C SER A 25 -9.49 18.99 -1.44
N GLU A 26 -10.43 19.85 -1.02
CA GLU A 26 -11.73 19.98 -1.71
C GLU A 26 -11.59 20.29 -3.20
N GLN A 27 -10.59 21.11 -3.55
CA GLN A 27 -10.31 21.44 -4.94
C GLN A 27 -9.90 20.20 -5.74
N ASN A 28 -9.07 19.33 -5.17
CA ASN A 28 -8.66 18.08 -5.82
C ASN A 28 -9.84 17.11 -5.92
N LEU A 29 -10.70 17.03 -4.90
CA LEU A 29 -11.92 16.22 -4.97
C LEU A 29 -12.84 16.66 -6.10
N HIS A 30 -13.15 17.96 -6.20
CA HIS A 30 -13.97 18.50 -7.29
C HIS A 30 -13.35 18.25 -8.67
N ALA A 31 -12.02 18.33 -8.78
CA ALA A 31 -11.34 18.03 -10.04
C ALA A 31 -11.50 16.55 -10.43
N LEU A 32 -11.36 15.63 -9.47
CA LEU A 32 -11.59 14.19 -9.72
C LEU A 32 -13.04 13.89 -10.09
N ASP A 33 -14.01 14.57 -9.47
CA ASP A 33 -15.42 14.41 -9.83
C ASP A 33 -15.72 14.91 -11.24
N SER A 34 -15.14 16.05 -11.63
CA SER A 34 -15.24 16.57 -13.00
C SER A 34 -14.67 15.58 -14.03
N VAL A 35 -13.56 14.89 -13.70
CA VAL A 35 -12.97 13.85 -14.57
C VAL A 35 -13.93 12.66 -14.71
N ARG A 36 -14.53 12.21 -13.61
CA ARG A 36 -15.51 11.10 -13.61
C ARG A 36 -16.78 11.45 -14.40
N GLU A 37 -17.26 12.69 -14.31
CA GLU A 37 -18.42 13.18 -15.07
C GLU A 37 -18.19 13.16 -16.60
N LEU A 38 -16.93 13.25 -17.04
CA LEU A 38 -16.55 13.09 -18.44
C LEU A 38 -16.52 11.61 -18.89
N GLY A 39 -16.76 10.66 -17.98
CA GLY A 39 -16.70 9.22 -18.26
C GLY A 39 -15.30 8.63 -18.21
N ILE A 40 -14.32 9.38 -17.68
CA ILE A 40 -12.94 8.94 -17.54
C ILE A 40 -12.79 8.20 -16.21
N GLU A 41 -12.24 6.99 -16.25
CA GLU A 41 -11.97 6.21 -15.05
C GLU A 41 -10.79 6.83 -14.29
N VAL A 42 -10.96 7.09 -13.00
CA VAL A 42 -9.86 7.47 -12.11
C VAL A 42 -9.28 6.19 -11.51
N ILE A 43 -7.95 6.06 -11.48
CA ILE A 43 -7.22 4.97 -10.82
C ILE A 43 -6.18 5.57 -9.88
N VAL A 44 -6.16 5.10 -8.63
CA VAL A 44 -5.10 5.44 -7.67
C VAL A 44 -3.89 4.53 -7.90
N ALA A 45 -2.69 5.09 -7.97
CA ALA A 45 -1.44 4.34 -8.01
C ALA A 45 -0.49 4.80 -6.92
N THR A 46 -0.10 3.92 -5.99
CA THR A 46 0.70 4.33 -4.82
C THR A 46 1.69 3.26 -4.36
N GLY A 47 2.77 3.71 -3.72
CA GLY A 47 3.70 2.85 -2.99
C GLY A 47 3.10 2.24 -1.72
N ARG A 48 2.04 2.85 -1.19
CA ARG A 48 1.30 2.37 -0.02
C ARG A 48 0.55 1.07 -0.34
N SER A 49 0.45 0.16 0.63
CA SER A 49 -0.53 -0.93 0.59
C SER A 49 -1.95 -0.37 0.66
N PHE A 50 -2.94 -1.18 0.27
CA PHE A 50 -4.34 -0.76 0.39
C PHE A 50 -4.71 -0.38 1.84
N ARG A 51 -4.20 -1.12 2.82
CA ARG A 51 -4.45 -0.84 4.25
C ARG A 51 -4.00 0.57 4.64
N GLU A 52 -2.87 1.02 4.12
CA GLU A 52 -2.28 2.34 4.40
C GLU A 52 -2.95 3.50 3.65
N CYS A 53 -3.60 3.23 2.51
CA CYS A 53 -4.28 4.27 1.72
C CYS A 53 -5.81 4.22 1.80
N LYS A 54 -6.40 3.23 2.49
CA LYS A 54 -7.86 3.04 2.57
C LYS A 54 -8.63 4.32 2.93
N HIS A 55 -8.20 5.02 3.98
CA HIS A 55 -8.85 6.28 4.40
C HIS A 55 -8.83 7.38 3.32
N ILE A 56 -7.80 7.40 2.47
CA ILE A 56 -7.69 8.34 1.34
C ILE A 56 -8.64 7.91 0.22
N VAL A 57 -8.65 6.61 -0.13
CA VAL A 57 -9.55 6.03 -1.14
C VAL A 57 -11.01 6.30 -0.77
N GLU A 58 -11.37 6.11 0.50
CA GLU A 58 -12.70 6.43 1.03
C GLU A 58 -12.98 7.94 0.96
N ARG A 59 -12.02 8.79 1.35
CA ARG A 59 -12.18 10.25 1.29
C ARG A 59 -12.40 10.77 -0.15
N MET A 60 -11.77 10.12 -1.13
CA MET A 60 -11.91 10.42 -2.55
C MET A 60 -13.26 10.01 -3.14
N GLY A 61 -14.10 9.29 -2.38
CA GLY A 61 -15.29 8.63 -2.91
C GLY A 61 -14.96 7.66 -4.05
N HIS A 62 -13.75 7.07 -4.01
CA HIS A 62 -13.24 6.26 -5.11
C HIS A 62 -13.86 4.88 -5.11
N TYR A 63 -14.35 4.43 -6.27
CA TYR A 63 -14.99 3.13 -6.46
C TYR A 63 -14.29 2.25 -7.52
N GLY A 64 -13.20 2.74 -8.11
CA GLY A 64 -12.43 2.04 -9.15
C GLY A 64 -11.38 1.09 -8.60
N VAL A 65 -10.50 0.63 -9.50
CA VAL A 65 -9.32 -0.17 -9.15
C VAL A 65 -8.25 0.73 -8.49
N CYS A 66 -7.44 0.14 -7.61
CA CYS A 66 -6.25 0.76 -7.03
C CYS A 66 -5.01 -0.08 -7.38
N ILE A 67 -3.93 0.58 -7.75
CA ILE A 67 -2.59 0.02 -7.88
C ILE A 67 -1.84 0.36 -6.59
N THR A 68 -1.51 -0.65 -5.79
CA THR A 68 -0.92 -0.49 -4.45
C THR A 68 0.39 -1.25 -4.32
N ALA A 69 1.08 -1.06 -3.19
CA ALA A 69 2.34 -1.71 -2.88
C ALA A 69 3.38 -1.55 -4.00
N SER A 70 3.51 -0.32 -4.52
CA SER A 70 4.41 0.03 -5.62
C SER A 70 4.13 -0.73 -6.92
N GLY A 71 2.87 -1.09 -7.17
CA GLY A 71 2.45 -1.82 -8.37
C GLY A 71 2.51 -3.33 -8.24
N SER A 72 2.99 -3.86 -7.12
CA SER A 72 2.97 -5.30 -6.85
C SER A 72 1.59 -5.84 -6.52
N GLN A 73 0.58 -4.98 -6.37
CA GLN A 73 -0.79 -5.41 -6.13
C GLN A 73 -1.80 -4.49 -6.84
N LEU A 74 -2.82 -5.09 -7.43
CA LEU A 74 -4.05 -4.40 -7.80
C LEU A 74 -5.16 -4.83 -6.85
N THR A 75 -5.95 -3.88 -6.38
CA THR A 75 -7.10 -4.12 -5.51
C THR A 75 -8.36 -3.43 -6.02
N THR A 76 -9.52 -3.91 -5.57
CA THR A 76 -10.74 -3.10 -5.60
C THR A 76 -10.64 -1.95 -4.60
N HIS A 77 -11.58 -1.00 -4.69
CA HIS A 77 -11.73 0.08 -3.69
C HIS A 77 -12.13 -0.44 -2.29
N GLU A 78 -12.49 -1.71 -2.13
CA GLU A 78 -12.78 -2.36 -0.86
C GLU A 78 -11.56 -3.12 -0.29
N GLY A 79 -10.46 -3.17 -1.04
CA GLY A 79 -9.22 -3.86 -0.66
C GLY A 79 -9.16 -5.33 -1.03
N GLN A 80 -10.08 -5.82 -1.85
CA GLN A 80 -10.00 -7.18 -2.37
C GLN A 80 -8.91 -7.26 -3.44
N GLY A 81 -7.99 -8.21 -3.31
CA GLY A 81 -6.91 -8.42 -4.27
C GLY A 81 -7.44 -8.91 -5.62
N ILE A 82 -7.03 -8.25 -6.71
CA ILE A 82 -7.34 -8.63 -8.10
C ILE A 82 -6.17 -9.40 -8.69
N THR A 83 -4.96 -8.85 -8.55
CA THR A 83 -3.71 -9.52 -8.93
C THR A 83 -2.59 -9.07 -8.01
N ARG A 84 -1.54 -9.90 -7.92
CA ARG A 84 -0.36 -9.62 -7.11
C ARG A 84 0.91 -10.18 -7.74
N SER A 85 2.02 -9.55 -7.40
CA SER A 85 3.38 -10.03 -7.59
C SER A 85 4.02 -10.17 -6.21
N VAL A 86 4.49 -11.36 -5.90
CA VAL A 86 5.14 -11.65 -4.61
C VAL A 86 6.64 -11.81 -4.79
N VAL A 87 7.39 -11.46 -3.76
CA VAL A 87 8.82 -11.74 -3.68
C VAL A 87 8.99 -13.19 -3.26
N GLY A 88 9.81 -13.96 -3.99
CA GLY A 88 10.06 -15.36 -3.66
C GLY A 88 10.67 -15.54 -2.27
N SER A 89 10.20 -16.53 -1.52
CA SER A 89 10.54 -16.75 -0.12
C SER A 89 12.05 -16.84 0.15
N SER A 90 12.84 -17.41 -0.76
CA SER A 90 14.30 -17.45 -0.64
C SER A 90 14.96 -16.07 -0.69
N VAL A 91 14.43 -15.15 -1.50
CA VAL A 91 14.90 -13.76 -1.57
C VAL A 91 14.49 -13.02 -0.29
N VAL A 92 13.25 -13.23 0.18
CA VAL A 92 12.76 -12.65 1.43
C VAL A 92 13.64 -13.08 2.61
N GLU A 93 13.97 -14.37 2.69
CA GLU A 93 14.84 -14.92 3.72
C GLU A 93 16.24 -14.32 3.66
N GLN A 94 16.86 -14.30 2.47
CA GLN A 94 18.20 -13.75 2.30
C GLN A 94 18.28 -12.26 2.68
N VAL A 95 17.30 -11.46 2.24
CA VAL A 95 17.24 -10.03 2.55
C VAL A 95 16.99 -9.81 4.03
N THR A 96 16.03 -10.53 4.63
CA THR A 96 15.72 -10.44 6.06
C THR A 96 16.94 -10.74 6.92
N ASN A 97 17.61 -11.87 6.66
CA ASN A 97 18.83 -12.24 7.38
C ASN A 97 19.94 -11.19 7.23
N THR A 98 20.08 -10.60 6.04
CA THR A 98 21.06 -9.52 5.80
C THR A 98 20.73 -8.24 6.57
N VAL A 99 19.45 -7.88 6.66
CA VAL A 99 18.97 -6.72 7.42
C VAL A 99 19.16 -6.94 8.93
N ASN A 100 18.76 -8.11 9.44
CA ASN A 100 18.93 -8.47 10.85
C ASN A 100 20.40 -8.53 11.27
N ALA A 101 21.28 -9.10 10.45
CA ALA A 101 22.72 -9.15 10.72
C ALA A 101 23.37 -7.76 10.83
N LYS A 102 22.76 -6.72 10.26
CA LYS A 102 23.19 -5.32 10.38
C LYS A 102 22.59 -4.60 11.59
N GLY A 103 21.87 -5.30 12.46
CA GLY A 103 21.23 -4.72 13.65
C GLY A 103 19.97 -3.93 13.31
N HIS A 104 19.26 -4.33 12.25
CA HIS A 104 18.00 -3.72 11.84
C HIS A 104 16.87 -4.75 11.81
N ARG A 105 15.64 -4.29 12.05
CA ARG A 105 14.44 -5.10 11.95
C ARG A 105 13.93 -5.07 10.50
N ALA A 106 13.57 -6.24 9.96
CA ALA A 106 12.98 -6.33 8.63
C ALA A 106 11.46 -6.10 8.73
N LEU A 107 10.92 -5.25 7.86
CA LEU A 107 9.49 -4.95 7.79
C LEU A 107 8.96 -5.57 6.49
N LEU A 108 8.35 -6.74 6.59
CA LEU A 108 7.83 -7.48 5.45
C LEU A 108 6.40 -7.04 5.20
N LEU A 109 6.18 -6.28 4.12
CA LEU A 109 4.83 -5.96 3.65
C LEU A 109 4.20 -7.22 3.08
N LYS A 110 3.01 -7.56 3.56
CA LYS A 110 2.26 -8.75 3.17
C LYS A 110 1.03 -8.40 2.36
N ASP A 111 0.58 -9.35 1.56
CA ASP A 111 -0.74 -9.32 0.94
C ASP A 111 -1.82 -9.52 2.01
N ASP A 112 -2.23 -8.41 2.59
CA ASP A 112 -3.29 -8.34 3.60
C ASP A 112 -4.62 -8.92 3.10
N SER A 113 -4.92 -8.82 1.80
CA SER A 113 -6.14 -9.42 1.24
C SER A 113 -6.12 -10.94 1.27
N ALA A 114 -4.93 -11.55 1.35
CA ALA A 114 -4.75 -13.00 1.39
C ALA A 114 -4.58 -13.55 2.81
N CYS A 115 -3.89 -12.82 3.69
CA CYS A 115 -3.51 -13.32 5.02
C CYS A 115 -4.09 -12.51 6.20
N GLY A 116 -4.75 -11.38 5.96
CA GLY A 116 -5.34 -10.53 6.99
C GLY A 116 -4.33 -9.86 7.93
N MET A 117 -3.05 -9.88 7.56
CA MET A 117 -1.97 -9.22 8.27
C MET A 117 -1.14 -8.42 7.26
N PRO A 118 -1.08 -7.09 7.35
CA PRO A 118 -0.39 -6.28 6.34
C PRO A 118 1.13 -6.25 6.54
N TYR A 119 1.62 -6.52 7.76
CA TYR A 119 3.06 -6.51 8.05
C TYR A 119 3.47 -7.64 9.00
N VAL A 120 4.60 -8.27 8.68
CA VAL A 120 5.36 -9.12 9.60
C VAL A 120 6.72 -8.48 9.84
N LEU A 121 7.04 -8.20 11.10
CA LEU A 121 8.27 -7.57 11.56
C LEU A 121 9.19 -8.65 12.11
N VAL A 122 10.36 -8.81 11.49
CA VAL A 122 11.30 -9.90 11.81
C VAL A 122 12.55 -9.36 12.49
N GLY A 123 12.87 -9.93 13.65
CA GLY A 123 14.04 -9.62 14.48
C GLY A 123 13.73 -8.72 15.67
N ASP A 124 14.72 -8.52 16.55
CA ASP A 124 14.52 -7.84 17.85
C ASP A 124 15.02 -6.39 17.91
N SER A 125 15.62 -5.89 16.84
CA SER A 125 16.11 -4.50 16.80
C SER A 125 14.96 -3.49 16.90
N PRO A 126 15.15 -2.36 17.59
CA PRO A 126 14.11 -1.34 17.70
C PRO A 126 13.72 -0.80 16.33
N LEU A 127 12.45 -0.45 16.17
CA LEU A 127 11.98 0.29 15.00
C LEU A 127 12.61 1.69 14.99
N HIS A 128 12.91 2.19 13.80
CA HIS A 128 13.27 3.58 13.62
C HIS A 128 12.05 4.48 13.91
N ASP A 129 12.26 5.67 14.47
CA ASP A 129 11.18 6.60 14.85
C ASP A 129 10.19 6.86 13.72
N ALA A 130 10.67 6.96 12.48
CA ALA A 130 9.82 7.11 11.30
C ALA A 130 8.87 5.92 11.07
N SER A 131 9.33 4.68 11.28
CA SER A 131 8.50 3.49 11.19
C SER A 131 7.49 3.44 12.32
N THR A 132 7.91 3.73 13.55
CA THR A 132 7.03 3.82 14.72
C THR A 132 5.90 4.84 14.48
N TRP A 133 6.27 6.06 14.08
CA TRP A 133 5.33 7.12 13.73
C TRP A 133 4.35 6.69 12.63
N TRP A 134 4.83 5.97 11.61
CA TRP A 134 3.99 5.49 10.50
C TRP A 134 2.94 4.48 10.97
N PHE A 135 3.36 3.43 11.69
CA PHE A 135 2.45 2.41 12.21
C PHE A 135 1.42 3.00 13.19
N GLU A 136 1.84 3.92 14.05
CA GLU A 136 0.97 4.60 15.01
C GLU A 136 -0.03 5.54 14.33
N SER A 137 0.45 6.41 13.43
CA SER A 137 -0.40 7.41 12.78
C SER A 137 -1.49 6.78 11.91
N LEU A 138 -1.16 5.68 11.24
CA LEU A 138 -2.07 4.96 10.35
C LEU A 138 -2.79 3.78 11.03
N HIS A 139 -2.49 3.50 12.30
CA HIS A 139 -3.04 2.39 13.07
C HIS A 139 -2.92 1.03 12.34
N ILE A 140 -1.76 0.80 11.71
CA ILE A 140 -1.53 -0.39 10.88
C ILE A 140 -1.16 -1.56 11.79
N PRO A 141 -1.95 -2.65 11.79
CA PRO A 141 -1.61 -3.83 12.57
C PRO A 141 -0.38 -4.51 12.00
N TYR A 142 0.42 -5.14 12.86
CA TYR A 142 1.55 -5.95 12.45
C TYR A 142 1.74 -7.11 13.42
N LEU A 143 2.42 -8.15 12.94
CA LEU A 143 2.88 -9.27 13.75
C LEU A 143 4.40 -9.17 13.92
N GLU A 144 4.90 -9.32 15.15
CA GLU A 144 6.34 -9.41 15.41
C GLU A 144 6.75 -10.85 15.62
N VAL A 145 7.87 -11.24 15.00
CA VAL A 145 8.48 -12.56 15.15
C VAL A 145 10.00 -12.43 15.30
N PRO A 146 10.66 -13.29 16.09
CA PRO A 146 12.09 -13.16 16.33
C PRO A 146 12.91 -13.63 15.12
N LEU A 147 12.46 -14.67 14.41
CA LEU A 147 13.17 -15.25 13.26
C LEU A 147 12.27 -15.30 12.02
N ILE A 148 12.88 -15.32 10.83
CA ILE A 148 12.13 -15.40 9.57
C ILE A 148 11.37 -16.72 9.41
N GLU A 149 11.86 -17.80 10.01
CA GLU A 149 11.19 -19.10 10.04
C GLU A 149 9.87 -19.10 10.84
N ASP A 150 9.68 -18.10 11.71
CA ASP A 150 8.45 -17.92 12.49
C ASP A 150 7.38 -17.11 11.75
N ASP A 151 7.68 -16.58 10.55
CA ASP A 151 6.71 -15.88 9.71
C ASP A 151 5.61 -16.85 9.25
N PRO A 152 4.35 -16.65 9.65
CA PRO A 152 3.26 -17.55 9.29
C PRO A 152 2.81 -17.39 7.82
N TYR A 153 3.31 -16.37 7.11
CA TYR A 153 2.89 -16.00 5.76
C TYR A 153 4.07 -15.84 4.78
N PRO A 154 4.96 -16.85 4.63
CA PRO A 154 6.21 -16.70 3.88
C PRO A 154 5.97 -16.38 2.40
N GLU A 155 4.92 -16.95 1.80
CA GLU A 155 4.56 -16.82 0.38
C GLU A 155 3.76 -15.55 0.03
N HIS A 156 3.52 -14.66 1.00
CA HIS A 156 2.64 -13.50 0.85
C HIS A 156 3.37 -12.15 0.90
N THR A 157 4.70 -12.15 0.89
CA THR A 157 5.48 -10.89 0.86
C THR A 157 5.32 -10.17 -0.48
N LEU A 158 4.89 -8.92 -0.44
CA LEU A 158 4.72 -8.04 -1.60
C LEU A 158 5.98 -7.23 -1.93
N ARG A 159 5.95 -6.61 -3.13
CA ARG A 159 6.89 -5.69 -3.80
C ARG A 159 7.69 -6.30 -4.95
#